data_AF-A0A009ZWL7-F1
#
_entry.id   AF-A0A009ZWL7-F1
#
_cell.length_a   1.000
_cell.length_b   1.000
_cell.length_c   1.000
_cell.angle_alpha   90.00
_cell.angle_beta   90.00
_cell.angle_gamma   90.00
#
_symmetry.space_group_name_H-M   'P 1'
#
loop_
_entity.id
_entity.type
_entity.pdbx_description
1 polymer ?
#
loop_
_entity_poly.entity_id
_entity_poly.type
_entity_poly.pdbx_seq_one_letter_code
_entity_poly.pdbx_strand_id
1 'polypeptide(L)'
;MSELISGVDALRALADGKEVQYWSENDPSIQMRWTTMTGHFWDQYNLGYFLNEKTAFKFRLKPRTVKLEIEVPAPFQPKVGDIYFIVHPAFKSGYTCNTFDDTEKHKEFVKYGAWRTVEDIKIVVEQLRKLKEHSK
;
A
#
# COMPACT_ATOMS: atom_id res chain seq x y z
N MET A 1 0.99 0.00 -10.06
CA MET A 1 1.88 -0.88 -10.85
C MET A 1 3.16 -1.04 -10.05
N SER A 2 3.64 -2.27 -9.82
CA SER A 2 4.92 -2.48 -9.14
C SER A 2 6.08 -2.19 -10.09
N GLU A 3 7.11 -1.51 -9.59
CA GLU A 3 8.32 -1.19 -10.34
C GLU A 3 9.13 -2.46 -10.65
N LEU A 4 9.73 -2.50 -11.84
CA LEU A 4 10.64 -3.57 -12.23
C LEU A 4 12.02 -3.34 -11.62
N ILE A 5 12.65 -4.42 -11.20
CA ILE A 5 14.02 -4.42 -10.64
C ILE A 5 14.97 -5.17 -11.58
N SER A 6 16.26 -4.83 -11.51
CA SER A 6 17.28 -5.57 -12.24
C SER A 6 17.40 -7.01 -11.72
N GLY A 7 17.93 -7.93 -12.53
CA GLY A 7 18.18 -9.29 -12.06
C GLY A 7 19.17 -9.36 -10.90
N VAL A 8 20.19 -8.48 -10.88
CA VAL A 8 21.14 -8.37 -9.76
C VAL A 8 20.43 -7.92 -8.48
N ASP A 9 19.55 -6.93 -8.56
CA ASP A 9 18.80 -6.45 -7.40
C ASP A 9 17.75 -7.45 -6.93
N ALA A 10 17.17 -8.22 -7.86
CA ALA A 10 16.32 -9.36 -7.53
C ALA A 10 17.09 -10.42 -6.74
N LEU A 11 18.31 -10.77 -7.15
CA LEU A 11 19.15 -11.72 -6.43
C LEU A 11 19.50 -11.23 -5.02
N ARG A 12 19.86 -9.95 -4.87
CA ARG A 12 20.09 -9.33 -3.56
C ARG A 12 18.84 -9.37 -2.68
N ALA A 13 17.68 -9.03 -3.24
CA ALA A 13 16.42 -9.04 -2.52
C ALA A 13 16.05 -10.45 -2.02
N LEU A 14 16.31 -11.48 -2.83
CA LEU A 14 16.14 -12.88 -2.41
C LEU A 14 17.09 -13.25 -1.27
N ALA A 15 18.35 -12.82 -1.33
CA ALA A 15 19.32 -13.03 -0.25
C ALA A 15 18.92 -12.31 1.05
N ASP A 16 18.28 -11.14 0.96
CA ASP A 16 17.68 -10.42 2.08
C ASP A 16 16.39 -11.08 2.63
N GLY A 17 15.93 -12.19 2.04
CA GLY A 17 14.69 -12.87 2.42
C GLY A 17 13.41 -12.17 1.94
N LYS A 18 13.48 -11.28 0.95
CA LYS A 18 12.31 -10.65 0.34
C LYS A 18 11.70 -11.55 -0.72
N GLU A 19 10.38 -11.45 -0.90
CA GLU A 19 9.68 -12.18 -1.95
C GLU A 19 9.84 -11.45 -3.30
N VAL A 20 10.50 -12.11 -4.25
CA VAL A 20 10.64 -11.65 -5.64
C VAL A 20 9.68 -12.43 -6.53
N GLN A 21 9.09 -11.74 -7.51
CA GLN A 21 8.37 -12.36 -8.61
C GLN A 21 9.14 -12.16 -9.90
N TYR A 22 9.05 -13.16 -10.78
CA TYR A 22 9.62 -13.13 -12.11
C TYR A 22 8.53 -13.38 -13.15
N TRP A 23 8.80 -12.93 -14.36
CA TRP A 23 7.90 -13.04 -15.50
C TRP A 23 8.73 -13.23 -16.77
N SER A 24 8.23 -14.03 -17.71
CA SER A 24 8.87 -14.27 -19.01
C SER A 24 7.80 -14.52 -20.07
N GLU A 25 8.04 -14.01 -21.27
CA GLU A 25 7.23 -14.28 -22.47
C GLU A 25 7.55 -15.66 -23.05
N ASN A 26 8.80 -16.10 -22.86
CA ASN A 26 9.37 -17.23 -23.57
C ASN A 26 9.41 -18.51 -22.73
N ASP A 27 9.01 -18.45 -21.46
CA ASP A 27 8.99 -19.60 -20.56
C ASP A 27 7.58 -20.22 -20.54
N PRO A 28 7.42 -21.44 -21.10
CA PRO A 28 6.12 -22.11 -21.20
C PRO A 28 5.53 -22.52 -19.84
N SER A 29 6.33 -22.54 -18.76
CA SER A 29 5.86 -22.91 -17.41
C SER A 29 5.16 -21.76 -16.66
N ILE A 30 5.45 -20.52 -17.05
CA ILE A 30 4.96 -19.30 -16.37
C ILE A 30 4.20 -18.35 -17.29
N GLN A 31 3.85 -18.80 -18.50
CA GLN A 31 3.26 -18.02 -19.61
C GLN A 31 2.47 -16.80 -19.14
N MET A 32 3.09 -15.64 -19.31
CA MET A 32 2.50 -14.32 -19.12
C MET A 32 1.98 -14.00 -17.70
N ARG A 33 2.34 -14.76 -16.65
CA ARG A 33 1.97 -14.47 -15.26
C ARG A 33 3.17 -14.20 -14.35
N TRP A 34 2.98 -13.31 -13.38
CA TRP A 34 3.96 -13.07 -12.34
C TRP A 34 4.01 -14.25 -11.40
N THR A 35 5.15 -14.92 -11.36
CA THR A 35 5.34 -16.13 -10.55
C THR A 35 6.29 -15.79 -9.39
N THR A 36 5.91 -16.16 -8.17
CA THR A 36 6.75 -15.95 -6.99
C THR A 36 7.88 -16.95 -6.99
N MET A 37 9.11 -16.46 -6.83
CA MET A 37 10.28 -17.31 -6.60
C MET A 37 10.15 -17.88 -5.19
N THR A 38 9.95 -19.19 -5.08
CA THR A 38 9.78 -19.86 -3.78
C THR A 38 10.97 -20.78 -3.54
N GLY A 39 11.33 -20.93 -2.27
CA GLY A 39 12.54 -21.68 -1.91
C GLY A 39 12.47 -23.19 -2.16
N HIS A 40 11.30 -23.69 -2.58
CA HIS A 40 11.11 -25.09 -2.95
C HIS A 40 11.63 -25.44 -4.36
N PHE A 41 12.07 -24.44 -5.14
CA PHE A 41 12.56 -24.62 -6.52
C PHE A 41 13.90 -23.92 -6.77
N TRP A 42 14.72 -23.71 -5.73
CA TRP A 42 16.01 -23.02 -5.86
C TRP A 42 16.95 -23.67 -6.88
N ASP A 43 16.88 -25.00 -7.00
CA ASP A 43 17.62 -25.82 -7.95
C ASP A 43 17.22 -25.56 -9.42
N GLN A 44 16.06 -24.95 -9.66
CA GLN A 44 15.54 -24.65 -11.00
C GLN A 44 15.90 -23.24 -11.47
N TYR A 45 16.36 -22.36 -10.57
CA TYR A 45 16.72 -20.99 -10.91
C TYR A 45 18.21 -20.87 -11.22
N ASN A 46 18.54 -20.80 -12.51
CA ASN A 46 19.92 -20.59 -12.95
C ASN A 46 20.36 -19.14 -12.67
N LEU A 47 21.57 -18.94 -12.15
CA LEU A 47 22.15 -17.60 -11.93
C LEU A 47 22.15 -16.72 -13.19
N GLY A 48 22.24 -17.34 -14.37
CA GLY A 48 22.14 -16.66 -15.66
C GLY A 48 20.82 -15.90 -15.86
N TYR A 49 19.73 -16.27 -15.17
CA TYR A 49 18.47 -15.52 -15.24
C TYR A 49 18.59 -14.13 -14.65
N PHE A 50 19.42 -13.97 -13.61
CA PHE A 50 19.62 -12.73 -12.88
C PHE A 50 20.79 -11.90 -13.41
N LEU A 51 21.85 -12.56 -13.87
CA LEU A 51 23.12 -11.91 -14.20
C LEU A 51 23.28 -11.62 -15.70
N ASN A 52 22.51 -12.27 -16.58
CA ASN A 52 22.58 -12.00 -18.01
C ASN A 52 21.78 -10.75 -18.37
N GLU A 53 22.44 -9.71 -18.87
CA GLU A 53 21.82 -8.46 -19.29
C GLU A 53 20.81 -8.63 -20.45
N LYS A 54 20.96 -9.68 -21.26
CA LYS A 54 20.05 -10.00 -22.39
C LYS A 54 18.94 -10.97 -22.00
N THR A 55 18.71 -11.15 -20.69
CA THR A 55 17.65 -12.03 -20.20
C THR A 55 16.26 -11.54 -20.61
N ALA A 56 15.38 -12.47 -21.01
CA ALA A 56 13.97 -12.16 -21.26
C ALA A 56 13.14 -12.10 -19.95
N PHE A 57 13.78 -12.44 -18.82
CA PHE A 57 13.14 -12.44 -17.52
C PHE A 57 13.02 -11.02 -16.97
N LYS A 58 11.82 -10.66 -16.53
CA LYS A 58 11.51 -9.41 -15.82
C LYS A 58 11.30 -9.74 -14.35
N PHE A 59 11.85 -8.93 -13.47
CA PHE A 59 11.76 -9.13 -12.02
C PHE A 59 11.04 -7.97 -11.35
N ARG A 60 10.38 -8.25 -10.23
CA ARG A 60 9.81 -7.24 -9.32
C ARG A 60 9.76 -7.78 -7.91
N LEU A 61 9.72 -6.89 -6.92
CA LEU A 61 9.28 -7.29 -5.58
C LEU A 61 7.80 -7.67 -5.63
N LYS A 62 7.42 -8.75 -4.95
CA LYS A 62 6.02 -9.13 -4.80
C LYS A 62 5.28 -7.96 -4.14
N PRO A 63 4.20 -7.44 -4.76
CA PRO A 63 3.39 -6.42 -4.11
C PRO A 63 2.95 -6.92 -2.74
N ARG A 64 3.35 -6.19 -1.69
CA ARG A 64 2.93 -6.51 -0.33
C ARG A 64 1.54 -5.92 -0.11
N THR A 65 0.62 -6.77 0.34
CA THR A 65 -0.64 -6.33 0.91
C THR A 65 -0.53 -6.49 2.41
N VAL A 66 -0.66 -5.40 3.15
CA VAL A 66 -0.72 -5.46 4.61
C VAL A 66 -2.19 -5.63 5.01
N LYS A 67 -2.52 -6.73 5.69
CA LYS A 67 -3.79 -6.86 6.40
C LYS A 67 -3.64 -6.17 7.75
N LEU A 68 -4.49 -5.19 8.04
CA LEU A 68 -4.51 -4.48 9.30
C LEU A 68 -5.93 -4.51 9.86
N GLU A 69 -6.03 -4.91 11.11
CA GLU A 69 -7.23 -4.71 11.92
C GLU A 69 -7.02 -3.40 12.68
N ILE A 70 -7.88 -2.42 12.40
CA ILE A 70 -7.83 -1.12 13.07
C ILE A 70 -9.13 -0.91 13.84
N GLU A 71 -9.00 -0.53 15.10
CA GLU A 71 -10.12 -0.08 15.92
C GLU A 71 -10.19 1.45 15.83
N VAL A 72 -11.23 1.96 15.18
CA VAL A 72 -11.48 3.40 15.05
C VAL A 72 -12.93 3.71 15.45
N PRO A 73 -13.20 4.88 16.06
CA PRO A 73 -14.56 5.30 16.36
C PRO A 73 -15.43 5.37 15.10
N ALA A 74 -16.70 5.01 15.23
CA ALA A 74 -17.64 5.05 14.12
C ALA A 74 -17.84 6.50 13.64
N PRO A 75 -17.76 6.77 12.33
CA PRO A 75 -18.06 8.09 11.80
C PRO A 75 -19.55 8.40 11.92
N PHE A 76 -19.91 9.69 11.86
CA PHE A 76 -21.29 10.14 11.78
C PHE A 76 -21.52 10.96 10.51
N GLN A 77 -22.80 11.12 10.14
CA GLN A 77 -23.21 11.97 9.04
C GLN A 77 -23.61 13.36 9.60
N PRO A 78 -22.79 14.40 9.39
CA PRO A 78 -23.08 15.73 9.91
C PRO A 78 -24.28 16.39 9.22
N LYS A 79 -24.97 17.24 9.97
CA LYS A 79 -26.07 18.09 9.51
C LYS A 79 -25.60 19.54 9.42
N VAL A 80 -26.35 20.37 8.69
CA VAL A 80 -26.05 21.81 8.59
C VAL A 80 -25.96 22.42 9.99
N GLY A 81 -24.84 23.06 10.28
CA GLY A 81 -24.52 23.65 11.58
C GLY A 81 -23.74 22.74 12.54
N ASP A 82 -23.57 21.45 12.24
CA ASP A 82 -22.76 20.56 13.08
C ASP A 82 -21.27 20.90 12.95
N ILE A 83 -20.57 20.96 14.08
CA ILE A 83 -19.11 20.95 14.10
C ILE A 83 -18.63 19.52 13.90
N TYR A 84 -17.69 19.32 12.99
CA TYR A 84 -17.17 18.01 12.65
C TYR A 84 -15.65 18.04 12.40
N PHE A 85 -15.02 16.90 12.64
CA PHE A 85 -13.61 16.66 12.43
C PHE A 85 -13.38 15.66 11.29
N ILE A 86 -12.36 15.89 10.47
CA ILE A 86 -11.99 15.01 9.34
C ILE A 86 -10.48 14.85 9.25
N VAL A 87 -10.04 13.75 8.66
CA VAL A 87 -8.65 13.57 8.23
C VAL A 87 -8.37 14.57 7.11
N HIS A 88 -7.28 15.32 7.22
CA HIS A 88 -6.94 16.34 6.24
C HIS A 88 -5.43 16.42 6.01
N PRO A 89 -4.95 16.24 4.76
CA PRO A 89 -3.52 16.09 4.49
C PRO A 89 -2.73 17.41 4.63
N ALA A 90 -3.37 18.56 4.46
CA ALA A 90 -2.69 19.86 4.52
C ALA A 90 -2.24 20.27 5.93
N PHE A 91 -2.78 19.66 6.99
CA PHE A 91 -2.47 20.03 8.37
C PHE A 91 -1.47 19.06 8.98
N LYS A 92 -0.46 19.58 9.69
CA LYS A 92 0.56 18.76 10.39
C LYS A 92 -0.06 17.78 11.40
N SER A 93 -1.18 18.16 12.01
CA SER A 93 -1.97 17.30 12.90
C SER A 93 -2.51 16.06 12.20
N GLY A 94 -2.73 16.12 10.88
CA GLY A 94 -3.40 15.09 10.08
C GLY A 94 -4.92 15.23 10.04
N TYR A 95 -5.48 16.27 10.68
CA TYR A 95 -6.92 16.51 10.72
C TYR A 95 -7.26 18.01 10.79
N THR A 96 -8.51 18.33 10.46
CA THR A 96 -9.09 19.68 10.62
C THR A 96 -10.48 19.61 11.22
N CYS A 97 -11.01 20.77 11.62
CA CYS A 97 -12.40 20.93 12.05
C CYS A 97 -13.09 22.00 11.20
N ASN A 98 -14.37 21.80 10.91
CA ASN A 98 -15.21 22.80 10.27
C ASN A 98 -16.65 22.72 10.81
N THR A 99 -17.45 23.74 10.52
CA THR A 99 -18.90 23.67 10.65
C THR A 99 -19.48 23.20 9.33
N PHE A 100 -20.33 22.18 9.35
CA PHE A 100 -20.90 21.62 8.13
C PHE A 100 -21.90 22.60 7.51
N ASP A 101 -21.65 22.97 6.27
CA ASP A 101 -22.65 23.55 5.37
C ASP A 101 -23.01 22.49 4.31
N ASP A 102 -24.21 22.55 3.73
CA ASP A 102 -24.64 21.54 2.72
C ASP A 102 -24.04 21.82 1.33
N THR A 103 -22.86 22.44 1.28
CA THR A 103 -22.16 22.67 0.02
C THR A 103 -21.49 21.40 -0.46
N GLU A 104 -21.28 21.29 -1.77
CA GLU A 104 -20.58 20.15 -2.36
C GLU A 104 -19.21 19.94 -1.73
N LYS A 105 -18.48 21.02 -1.41
CA LYS A 105 -17.18 20.96 -0.73
C LYS A 105 -17.24 20.17 0.58
N HIS A 106 -18.25 20.42 1.40
CA HIS A 106 -18.41 19.73 2.68
C HIS A 106 -18.84 18.28 2.51
N LYS A 107 -19.67 17.98 1.50
CA LYS A 107 -19.98 16.59 1.10
C LYS A 107 -18.73 15.84 0.67
N GLU A 108 -17.79 16.49 -0.01
CA GLU A 108 -16.51 15.89 -0.38
C GLU A 108 -15.61 15.61 0.81
N PHE A 109 -15.56 16.53 1.75
CA PHE A 109 -14.74 16.41 2.95
C PHE A 109 -15.14 15.25 3.86
N VAL A 110 -16.42 14.91 3.93
CA VAL A 110 -16.93 13.85 4.81
C VAL A 110 -16.95 12.47 4.14
N LYS A 111 -16.49 12.33 2.88
CA LYS A 111 -16.49 11.06 2.12
C LYS A 111 -15.74 9.92 2.83
N TYR A 112 -14.74 10.24 3.64
CA TYR A 112 -13.95 9.25 4.40
C TYR A 112 -14.36 9.13 5.87
N GLY A 113 -15.48 9.75 6.24
CA GLY A 113 -15.97 9.84 7.61
C GLY A 113 -15.81 11.23 8.20
N ALA A 114 -16.65 11.51 9.19
CA ALA A 114 -16.59 12.68 10.03
C ALA A 114 -16.74 12.23 11.49
N TRP A 115 -16.06 12.91 12.40
CA TRP A 115 -16.06 12.58 13.82
C TRP A 115 -16.50 13.77 14.65
N ARG A 116 -17.18 13.50 15.77
CA ARG A 116 -17.79 14.54 16.62
C ARG A 116 -16.78 15.24 17.51
N THR A 117 -15.69 14.55 17.87
CA THR A 117 -14.73 15.02 18.87
C THR A 117 -13.30 15.04 18.32
N VAL A 118 -12.44 15.84 18.96
CA VAL A 118 -11.00 15.88 18.66
C VAL A 118 -10.34 14.56 19.05
N GLU A 119 -10.82 13.94 20.12
CA GLU A 119 -10.32 12.68 20.66
C GLU A 119 -10.52 11.54 19.66
N ASP A 120 -11.72 11.46 19.08
CA ASP A 120 -12.04 10.42 18.08
C ASP A 120 -11.15 10.52 16.85
N ILE A 121 -11.00 11.72 16.29
CA ILE A 121 -10.20 11.91 15.07
C ILE A 121 -8.71 11.67 15.31
N LYS A 122 -8.21 11.94 16.53
CA LYS A 122 -6.82 11.62 16.90
C LYS A 122 -6.56 10.11 16.81
N ILE A 123 -7.48 9.28 17.32
CA ILE A 123 -7.37 7.82 17.21
C ILE A 123 -7.31 7.39 15.74
N VAL A 124 -8.19 7.93 14.90
CA VAL A 124 -8.22 7.63 13.46
C VAL A 124 -6.90 7.98 12.78
N VAL A 125 -6.39 9.20 13.00
CA VAL A 125 -5.13 9.65 12.39
C VAL A 125 -3.95 8.80 12.88
N GLU A 126 -3.93 8.42 14.15
CA GLU A 126 -2.88 7.55 14.69
C GLU A 126 -2.89 6.17 14.04
N GLN A 127 -4.07 5.54 13.91
CA GLN A 127 -4.21 4.26 13.22
C GLN A 127 -3.79 4.36 11.74
N LEU A 128 -4.16 5.44 11.06
CA LEU A 128 -3.72 5.68 9.67
C LEU A 128 -2.21 5.89 9.54
N ARG A 129 -1.54 6.44 10.56
CA ARG A 129 -0.07 6.57 10.55
C ARG A 129 0.63 5.21 10.64
N LYS A 130 0.05 4.25 11.38
CA LYS A 130 0.60 2.88 11.44
C LYS A 130 0.67 2.22 10.08
N LEU A 131 -0.27 2.51 9.15
CA LEU A 131 -0.20 2.00 7.77
C LEU A 131 1.13 2.36 7.09
N LYS A 132 1.61 3.60 7.28
CA LYS A 132 2.87 4.07 6.69
C LYS A 132 4.08 3.35 7.29
N GLU A 133 4.05 3.02 8.56
CA GLU A 133 5.13 2.30 9.24
C GLU A 133 5.20 0.85 8.78
N HIS A 134 4.06 0.18 8.60
CA HIS A 134 3.98 -1.20 8.11
C HIS A 134 4.22 -1.34 6.60
N SER A 135 4.21 -0.23 5.86
CA SER A 135 4.45 -0.22 4.41
C SER A 135 5.92 0.02 4.02
N LYS A 136 6.82 0.18 4.99
CA LYS A 136 8.28 0.28 4.78
C LYS A 136 8.93 -1.09 4.86
#